data_AF-A0A7C7TLJ5-F1
#
_entry.id   AF-A0A7C7TLJ5-F1
#
_cell.length_a   1.000
_cell.length_b   1.000
_cell.length_c   1.000
_cell.angle_alpha   90.00
_cell.angle_beta   90.00
_cell.angle_gamma   90.00
#
_symmetry.space_group_name_H-M   'P 1'
#
loop_
_entity.id
_entity.type
_entity.pdbx_description
1 polymer ?
#
loop_
_entity_poly.entity_id
_entity_poly.type
_entity_poly.pdbx_seq_one_letter_code
_entity_poly.pdbx_strand_id
1 'polypeptide(L)'
;MSLQYDEDNSILARLQREIRNPTKKTVLALIIIFLLVISPFAAGWLNSTQKGFEQQFAEHDLSENFSAGVADLTDEEVAPWLVEQGNIMFNATTPLHWEVGNFYYGVCSEEGIAGLADATYRDGVRIGCQGLADIQGKYSRDCFIASTCVVKQSAKDELTAVFDGLWATHAEAGYVRP
;
A
#
# COMPACT_ATOMS: atom_id res chain seq x y z
N MET A 1 14.40 -2.20 77.64
CA MET A 1 13.74 -1.43 76.58
C MET A 1 13.16 -2.45 75.59
N SER A 2 11.88 -2.78 75.71
CA SER A 2 11.18 -3.70 74.80
C SER A 2 10.20 -2.87 73.98
N LEU A 3 10.52 -2.66 72.70
CA LEU A 3 9.63 -2.00 71.75
C LEU A 3 8.46 -2.94 71.47
N GLN A 4 7.31 -2.64 72.05
CA GLN A 4 6.05 -3.29 71.72
C GLN A 4 5.64 -2.79 70.33
N TYR A 5 5.57 -3.71 69.37
CA TYR A 5 5.16 -3.43 68.00
C TYR A 5 3.64 -3.40 67.95
N ASP A 6 3.04 -2.23 67.75
CA ASP A 6 1.61 -2.11 67.52
C ASP A 6 1.32 -2.55 66.07
N GLU A 7 0.56 -3.62 65.92
CA GLU A 7 0.24 -4.20 64.62
C GLU A 7 -0.86 -3.39 63.94
N ASP A 8 -0.44 -2.45 63.09
CA ASP A 8 -1.34 -1.56 62.35
C ASP A 8 -2.17 -2.37 61.33
N ASN A 9 -3.48 -2.46 61.61
CA ASN A 9 -4.46 -3.29 60.90
C ASN A 9 -5.35 -2.48 59.94
N SER A 10 -4.88 -1.30 59.51
CA SER A 10 -5.63 -0.43 58.59
C SER A 10 -5.88 -1.09 57.22
N ILE A 11 -7.03 -0.78 56.61
CA ILE A 11 -7.48 -1.33 55.31
C ILE A 11 -6.44 -1.05 54.20
N LEU A 12 -5.78 0.10 54.26
CA LEU A 12 -4.69 0.47 53.36
C LEU A 12 -3.46 -0.43 53.52
N ALA A 13 -3.06 -0.75 54.76
CA ALA A 13 -1.93 -1.65 55.02
C ALA A 13 -2.24 -3.09 54.55
N ARG A 14 -3.51 -3.52 54.62
CA ARG A 14 -3.97 -4.80 54.06
C ARG A 14 -3.92 -4.81 52.53
N LEU A 15 -4.44 -3.78 51.88
CA LEU A 15 -4.36 -3.61 50.43
C LEU A 15 -2.91 -3.61 49.93
N GLN A 16 -2.01 -2.92 50.64
CA GLN A 16 -0.61 -2.84 50.27
C GLN A 16 0.12 -4.19 50.41
N ARG A 17 -0.27 -5.05 51.35
CA ARG A 17 0.22 -6.44 51.42
C ARG A 17 -0.35 -7.31 50.30
N GLU A 18 -1.63 -7.15 49.98
CA GLU A 18 -2.31 -7.91 48.93
C GLU A 18 -1.75 -7.61 47.52
N ILE A 19 -1.33 -6.36 47.27
CA ILE A 19 -0.71 -5.94 46.00
C ILE A 19 0.71 -6.53 45.84
N ARG A 20 1.45 -6.69 46.94
CA ARG A 20 2.85 -7.15 46.91
C ARG A 20 2.98 -8.66 46.66
N ASN A 21 1.91 -9.42 46.90
CA ASN A 21 1.86 -10.84 46.60
C ASN A 21 0.43 -11.23 46.14
N PRO A 22 0.05 -10.87 44.90
CA PRO A 22 -1.33 -10.97 44.46
C PRO A 22 -1.75 -12.43 44.33
N THR A 23 -2.86 -12.80 44.96
CA THR A 23 -3.49 -14.11 44.77
C THR A 23 -4.10 -14.20 43.35
N LYS A 24 -4.22 -15.42 42.81
CA LYS A 24 -4.75 -15.63 41.44
C LYS A 24 -6.12 -14.99 41.19
N LYS A 25 -6.92 -14.80 42.26
CA LYS A 25 -8.23 -14.16 42.22
C LYS A 25 -8.14 -12.63 42.06
N THR A 26 -7.18 -11.97 42.71
CA THR A 26 -6.95 -10.52 42.55
C THR A 26 -6.39 -10.18 41.17
N VAL A 27 -5.54 -11.04 40.60
CA VAL A 27 -5.07 -10.88 39.21
C VAL A 27 -6.23 -10.97 38.21
N LEU A 28 -7.13 -11.96 38.39
CA LEU A 28 -8.30 -12.12 37.53
C LEU A 28 -9.23 -10.90 37.61
N ALA A 29 -9.47 -10.37 38.82
CA ALA A 29 -10.29 -9.17 39.01
C ALA A 29 -9.69 -7.94 38.32
N LEU A 30 -8.37 -7.75 38.38
CA LEU A 30 -7.69 -6.63 37.70
C LEU A 30 -7.82 -6.73 36.17
N ILE A 31 -7.69 -7.92 35.60
CA ILE A 31 -7.85 -8.14 34.15
C ILE A 31 -9.27 -7.80 33.70
N ILE A 32 -10.29 -8.21 34.47
CA ILE A 32 -11.70 -7.92 34.14
C ILE A 32 -11.97 -6.41 34.21
N ILE A 33 -11.45 -5.73 35.23
CA ILE A 33 -11.58 -4.27 35.35
C ILE A 33 -10.88 -3.58 34.18
N PHE A 34 -9.69 -4.04 33.79
CA PHE A 34 -8.96 -3.49 32.66
C PHE A 34 -9.73 -3.65 31.33
N LEU A 35 -10.34 -4.82 31.09
CA LEU A 35 -11.18 -5.06 29.91
C LEU A 35 -12.43 -4.18 29.88
N LEU A 36 -13.08 -3.93 31.02
CA LEU A 36 -14.24 -3.05 31.11
C LEU A 36 -13.87 -1.58 30.85
N VAL A 37 -12.73 -1.12 31.35
CA VAL A 37 -12.25 0.25 31.14
C VAL A 37 -11.83 0.52 29.70
N ILE A 38 -11.33 -0.49 28.98
CA ILE A 38 -10.93 -0.35 27.56
C ILE A 38 -12.13 -0.46 26.61
N SER A 39 -13.20 -1.16 27.02
CA SER A 39 -14.37 -1.39 26.16
C SER A 39 -15.01 -0.14 25.53
N PRO A 40 -15.16 1.02 26.21
CA PRO A 40 -15.69 2.23 25.56
C PRO A 40 -14.67 2.98 24.68
N PHE A 41 -13.37 2.68 24.80
CA PHE A 41 -12.32 3.29 23.98
C PHE A 41 -11.99 2.50 22.70
N ALA A 42 -12.48 1.26 22.58
CA ALA A 42 -12.24 0.41 21.41
C ALA A 42 -12.87 0.94 20.11
N ALA A 43 -14.05 1.57 20.19
CA ALA A 43 -14.80 2.03 19.02
C ALA A 43 -14.09 3.16 18.23
N GLY A 44 -13.38 4.06 18.94
CA GLY A 44 -12.63 5.16 18.30
C GLY A 44 -11.33 4.70 17.63
N TRP A 45 -10.67 3.68 18.20
CA TRP A 45 -9.41 3.16 17.65
C TRP A 45 -9.63 2.32 16.39
N LEU A 46 -10.72 1.53 16.33
CA LEU A 46 -11.06 0.69 15.18
C LEU A 46 -11.27 1.50 13.87
N ASN A 47 -11.96 2.64 13.94
CA ASN A 47 -12.19 3.49 12.77
C ASN A 47 -10.92 4.24 12.30
N SER A 48 -10.02 4.57 13.22
CA SER A 48 -8.74 5.21 12.89
C SER A 48 -7.73 4.22 12.33
N THR A 49 -7.76 2.98 12.82
CA THR A 49 -6.86 1.93 12.34
C THR A 49 -7.30 1.40 10.98
N GLN A 50 -8.59 1.24 10.69
CA GLN A 50 -9.03 0.86 9.32
C GLN A 50 -8.51 1.81 8.24
N LYS A 51 -8.57 3.12 8.46
CA LYS A 51 -8.03 4.11 7.51
C LYS A 51 -6.50 4.04 7.36
N GLY A 52 -5.79 3.79 8.46
CA GLY A 52 -4.34 3.60 8.43
C GLY A 52 -3.93 2.28 7.77
N PHE A 53 -4.70 1.22 7.99
CA PHE A 53 -4.47 -0.09 7.37
C PHE A 53 -4.74 -0.04 5.86
N GLU A 54 -5.83 0.56 5.39
CA GLU A 54 -6.08 0.72 3.94
C GLU A 54 -4.97 1.54 3.25
N GLN A 55 -4.49 2.61 3.88
CA GLN A 55 -3.35 3.38 3.35
C GLN A 55 -2.06 2.54 3.32
N GLN A 56 -1.82 1.73 4.33
CA GLN A 56 -0.59 0.94 4.46
C GLN A 56 -0.58 -0.31 3.57
N PHE A 57 -1.74 -0.91 3.29
CA PHE A 57 -1.88 -1.96 2.27
C PHE A 57 -1.75 -1.39 0.86
N ALA A 58 -2.37 -0.24 0.56
CA ALA A 58 -2.16 0.43 -0.71
C ALA A 58 -0.68 0.80 -0.92
N GLU A 59 0.00 1.27 0.13
CA GLU A 59 1.44 1.60 0.10
C GLU A 59 2.34 0.36 -0.01
N HIS A 60 1.96 -0.77 0.62
CA HIS A 60 2.67 -2.04 0.49
C HIS A 60 2.53 -2.65 -0.91
N ASP A 61 1.31 -2.68 -1.46
CA ASP A 61 1.03 -3.20 -2.81
C ASP A 61 1.65 -2.30 -3.89
N LEU A 62 1.71 -0.99 -3.67
CA LEU A 62 2.48 -0.05 -4.48
C LEU A 62 3.98 -0.36 -4.42
N SER A 63 4.55 -0.55 -3.23
CA SER A 63 5.95 -0.89 -3.05
C SER A 63 6.34 -2.20 -3.74
N GLU A 64 5.46 -3.19 -3.79
CA GLU A 64 5.67 -4.42 -4.57
C GLU A 64 5.57 -4.14 -6.08
N ASN A 65 4.61 -3.33 -6.54
CA ASN A 65 4.46 -2.94 -7.94
C ASN A 65 5.64 -2.12 -8.49
N PHE A 66 6.28 -1.28 -7.66
CA PHE A 66 7.54 -0.61 -8.00
C PHE A 66 8.68 -1.59 -8.33
N SER A 67 8.56 -2.83 -7.86
CA SER A 67 9.60 -3.85 -7.89
C SER A 67 9.28 -5.07 -8.76
N ALA A 68 8.16 -5.09 -9.49
CA ALA A 68 7.87 -6.16 -10.44
C ALA A 68 8.98 -6.21 -11.50
N GLY A 69 9.98 -7.06 -11.24
CA GLY A 69 11.10 -7.27 -12.11
C GLY A 69 10.64 -8.00 -13.36
N VAL A 70 11.42 -7.88 -14.43
CA VAL A 70 11.28 -8.63 -15.70
C VAL A 70 11.01 -10.14 -15.48
N ALA A 71 11.44 -10.69 -14.33
CA ALA A 71 11.45 -12.12 -14.06
C ALA A 71 10.07 -12.76 -13.78
N ASP A 72 9.02 -11.99 -13.49
CA ASP A 72 7.73 -12.56 -13.05
C ASP A 72 6.58 -12.46 -14.07
N LEU A 73 6.77 -11.81 -15.23
CA LEU A 73 5.74 -11.67 -16.25
C LEU A 73 6.08 -12.45 -17.52
N THR A 74 5.10 -13.19 -18.04
CA THR A 74 5.15 -13.73 -19.40
C THR A 74 4.85 -12.64 -20.43
N ASP A 75 5.27 -12.82 -21.69
CA ASP A 75 5.05 -11.84 -22.77
C ASP A 75 3.57 -11.38 -22.86
N GLU A 76 2.62 -12.30 -22.69
CA GLU A 76 1.18 -12.01 -22.76
C GLU A 76 0.67 -11.18 -21.58
N GLU A 77 1.36 -11.17 -20.45
CA GLU A 77 0.99 -10.44 -19.23
C GLU A 77 1.56 -9.01 -19.19
N VAL A 78 2.55 -8.71 -20.04
CA VAL A 78 3.24 -7.41 -20.03
C VAL A 78 2.30 -6.23 -20.34
N ALA A 79 1.58 -6.28 -21.47
CA ALA A 79 0.65 -5.20 -21.81
C ALA A 79 -0.50 -5.06 -20.79
N PRO A 80 -1.16 -6.15 -20.33
CA PRO A 80 -2.11 -6.08 -19.22
C PRO A 80 -1.54 -5.40 -17.97
N TRP A 81 -0.33 -5.77 -17.54
CA TRP A 81 0.31 -5.18 -16.37
C TRP A 81 0.59 -3.68 -16.58
N LEU A 82 1.11 -3.27 -17.74
CA LEU A 82 1.35 -1.85 -18.04
C LEU A 82 0.06 -1.03 -18.03
N VAL A 83 -1.03 -1.60 -18.56
CA VAL A 83 -2.35 -0.97 -18.55
C VAL A 83 -2.92 -0.90 -17.13
N GLU A 84 -2.70 -1.92 -16.29
CA GLU A 84 -3.05 -1.89 -14.86
C GLU A 84 -2.36 -0.72 -14.14
N GLN A 85 -1.03 -0.60 -14.29
CA GLN A 85 -0.25 0.51 -13.71
C GLN A 85 -0.75 1.86 -14.22
N GLY A 86 -0.99 1.97 -15.52
CA GLY A 86 -1.56 3.17 -16.12
C GLY A 86 -2.97 3.49 -15.62
N ASN A 87 -3.81 2.49 -15.33
CA ASN A 87 -5.14 2.70 -14.76
C ASN A 87 -5.08 3.20 -13.31
N ILE A 88 -4.06 2.79 -12.55
CA ILE A 88 -3.81 3.35 -11.21
C ILE A 88 -3.45 4.84 -11.35
N MET A 89 -2.59 5.21 -12.31
CA MET A 89 -2.31 6.62 -12.61
C MET A 89 -3.57 7.37 -13.07
N PHE A 90 -4.38 6.77 -13.93
CA PHE A 90 -5.61 7.36 -14.48
C PHE A 90 -6.61 7.72 -13.37
N ASN A 91 -6.69 6.88 -12.34
CA ASN A 91 -7.58 7.03 -11.19
C ASN A 91 -6.86 7.61 -9.95
N ALA A 92 -5.63 8.12 -10.11
CA ALA A 92 -4.83 8.54 -8.98
C ALA A 92 -5.51 9.68 -8.21
N THR A 93 -5.70 9.43 -6.91
CA THR A 93 -6.20 10.42 -5.94
C THR A 93 -5.10 10.93 -5.01
N THR A 94 -3.94 10.26 -5.00
CA THR A 94 -2.79 10.59 -4.18
C THR A 94 -1.53 10.61 -5.05
N PRO A 95 -0.47 11.35 -4.67
CA PRO A 95 0.80 11.33 -5.37
C PRO A 95 1.40 9.91 -5.47
N LEU A 96 1.15 9.05 -4.47
CA LEU A 96 1.66 7.69 -4.48
C LEU A 96 1.04 6.85 -5.61
N HIS A 97 -0.28 6.95 -5.84
CA HIS A 97 -0.94 6.30 -6.98
C HIS A 97 -0.47 6.86 -8.34
N TRP A 98 -0.04 8.13 -8.38
CA TRP A 98 0.49 8.71 -9.60
C TRP A 98 1.88 8.16 -9.94
N GLU A 99 2.70 7.96 -8.93
CA GLU A 99 4.06 7.43 -9.08
C GLU A 99 4.10 5.90 -9.08
N VAL A 100 2.98 5.19 -9.32
CA VAL A 100 2.80 3.76 -9.02
C VAL A 100 3.86 2.79 -9.57
N GLY A 101 4.42 3.10 -10.72
CA GLY A 101 5.38 2.25 -11.41
C GLY A 101 6.58 3.04 -11.89
N ASN A 102 7.70 2.34 -12.03
CA ASN A 102 8.88 2.87 -12.70
C ASN A 102 8.96 2.33 -14.13
N PHE A 103 8.61 3.17 -15.09
CA PHE A 103 8.57 2.81 -16.51
C PHE A 103 9.93 2.90 -17.23
N TYR A 104 11.04 2.90 -16.48
CA TYR A 104 12.41 2.81 -17.01
C TYR A 104 13.14 1.51 -16.59
N TYR A 105 12.61 0.78 -15.61
CA TYR A 105 13.19 -0.47 -15.11
C TYR A 105 12.22 -1.63 -15.27
N GLY A 106 12.61 -2.81 -14.78
CA GLY A 106 11.78 -4.01 -14.92
C GLY A 106 11.48 -4.29 -16.38
N VAL A 107 10.24 -4.62 -16.70
CA VAL A 107 9.79 -4.94 -18.07
C VAL A 107 10.06 -3.82 -19.08
N CYS A 108 10.17 -2.57 -18.60
CA CYS A 108 10.46 -1.40 -19.43
C CYS A 108 11.95 -1.10 -19.61
N SER A 109 12.84 -1.87 -18.98
CA SER A 109 14.28 -1.77 -19.22
C SER A 109 14.66 -2.29 -20.61
N GLU A 110 15.83 -1.89 -21.12
CA GLU A 110 16.32 -2.41 -22.42
C GLU A 110 16.41 -3.94 -22.45
N GLU A 111 16.90 -4.55 -21.35
CA GLU A 111 16.98 -6.00 -21.21
C GLU A 111 15.60 -6.65 -21.11
N GLY A 112 14.67 -6.05 -20.37
CA GLY A 112 13.29 -6.53 -20.24
C GLY A 112 12.54 -6.55 -21.57
N ILE A 113 12.63 -5.45 -22.31
CA ILE A 113 12.04 -5.36 -23.65
C ILE A 113 12.74 -6.34 -24.60
N ALA A 114 14.07 -6.45 -24.57
CA ALA A 114 14.79 -7.40 -25.42
C ALA A 114 14.42 -8.87 -25.15
N GLY A 115 13.92 -9.18 -23.95
CA GLY A 115 13.45 -10.51 -23.55
C GLY A 115 12.16 -10.97 -24.24
N LEU A 116 11.33 -10.05 -24.74
CA LEU A 116 10.06 -10.41 -25.38
C LEU A 116 10.30 -11.04 -26.75
N ALA A 117 9.55 -12.08 -27.08
CA ALA A 117 9.77 -12.88 -28.28
C ALA A 117 9.48 -12.12 -29.58
N ASP A 118 8.33 -11.44 -29.66
CA ASP A 118 7.87 -10.77 -30.88
C ASP A 118 8.48 -9.37 -31.06
N ALA A 119 9.00 -9.10 -32.26
CA ALA A 119 9.69 -7.84 -32.55
C ALA A 119 8.77 -6.62 -32.59
N THR A 120 7.56 -6.79 -33.12
CA THR A 120 6.57 -5.71 -33.21
C THR A 120 6.03 -5.39 -31.82
N TYR A 121 5.78 -6.43 -31.03
CA TYR A 121 5.35 -6.31 -29.65
C TYR A 121 6.41 -5.63 -28.78
N ARG A 122 7.71 -5.95 -28.96
CA ARG A 122 8.82 -5.21 -28.31
C ARG A 122 8.76 -3.72 -28.57
N ASP A 123 8.56 -3.33 -29.82
CA ASP A 123 8.50 -1.91 -30.20
C ASP A 123 7.26 -1.24 -29.60
N GLY A 124 6.12 -1.94 -29.62
CA GLY A 124 4.88 -1.52 -28.97
C GLY A 124 5.02 -1.28 -27.47
N VAL A 125 5.58 -2.27 -26.75
CA VAL A 125 5.86 -2.18 -25.32
C VAL A 125 6.85 -1.06 -25.02
N ARG A 126 7.90 -0.88 -25.83
CA ARG A 126 8.84 0.23 -25.65
C ARG A 126 8.15 1.60 -25.74
N ILE A 127 7.32 1.78 -26.76
CA ILE A 127 6.54 3.02 -26.93
C ILE A 127 5.57 3.21 -25.76
N GLY A 128 4.91 2.15 -25.31
CA GLY A 128 4.00 2.19 -24.17
C GLY A 128 4.71 2.60 -22.87
N CYS A 129 5.84 1.98 -22.55
CA CYS A 129 6.67 2.33 -21.40
C CYS A 129 7.12 3.80 -21.44
N GLN A 130 7.64 4.26 -22.58
CA GLN A 130 8.05 5.66 -22.75
C GLN A 130 6.86 6.62 -22.59
N GLY A 131 5.71 6.28 -23.17
CA GLY A 131 4.49 7.08 -23.05
C GLY A 131 4.03 7.20 -21.60
N LEU A 132 3.99 6.10 -20.85
CA LEU A 132 3.65 6.13 -19.43
C LEU A 132 4.64 6.97 -18.61
N ALA A 133 5.94 6.81 -18.85
CA ALA A 133 6.99 7.58 -18.19
C ALA A 133 6.88 9.10 -18.47
N ASP A 134 6.68 9.46 -19.74
CA ASP A 134 6.57 10.85 -20.18
C ASP A 134 5.32 11.51 -19.57
N ILE A 135 4.19 10.81 -19.57
CA ILE A 135 2.94 11.30 -18.95
C ILE A 135 3.15 11.47 -17.45
N GLN A 136 3.71 10.47 -16.76
CA GLN A 136 4.00 10.51 -15.32
C GLN A 136 4.84 11.75 -14.97
N GLY A 137 5.94 11.98 -15.69
CA GLY A 137 6.81 13.13 -15.49
C GLY A 137 6.13 14.47 -15.82
N LYS A 138 5.44 14.54 -16.96
CA LYS A 138 4.78 15.76 -17.48
C LYS A 138 3.71 16.29 -16.52
N TYR A 139 2.93 15.41 -15.90
CA TYR A 139 1.83 15.78 -15.00
C TYR A 139 2.16 15.62 -13.51
N SER A 140 3.38 15.20 -13.15
CA SER A 140 3.84 15.03 -11.75
C SER A 140 3.53 16.22 -10.83
N ARG A 141 3.70 17.46 -11.34
CA ARG A 141 3.45 18.68 -10.58
C ARG A 141 1.99 18.83 -10.13
N ASP A 142 1.05 18.26 -10.88
CA ASP A 142 -0.38 18.30 -10.54
C ASP A 142 -0.72 17.36 -9.37
N CYS A 143 0.19 16.42 -9.04
CA CYS A 143 0.02 15.44 -7.97
C CYS A 143 0.98 15.64 -6.78
N PHE A 144 2.07 16.41 -6.94
CA PHE A 144 3.06 16.65 -5.88
C PHE A 144 2.64 17.68 -4.81
N ILE A 145 1.85 18.69 -5.17
CA ILE A 145 1.67 19.89 -4.30
C ILE A 145 0.61 19.72 -3.19
N ALA A 146 -0.34 18.79 -3.33
CA ALA A 146 -1.61 18.90 -2.59
C ALA A 146 -1.96 17.76 -1.62
N SER A 147 -1.05 16.83 -1.30
CA SER A 147 -1.38 15.54 -0.62
C SER A 147 -2.50 14.74 -1.29
N THR A 148 -2.93 15.22 -2.45
CA THR A 148 -4.04 14.80 -3.28
C THR A 148 -3.57 14.99 -4.72
N CYS A 149 -3.98 14.09 -5.60
CA CYS A 149 -3.66 14.12 -7.02
C CYS A 149 -4.96 14.40 -7.78
N VAL A 150 -4.93 15.44 -8.61
CA VAL A 150 -6.05 15.76 -9.51
C VAL A 150 -5.58 15.53 -10.93
N VAL A 151 -5.83 14.32 -11.42
CA VAL A 151 -5.46 13.91 -12.78
C VAL A 151 -6.26 14.73 -13.79
N LYS A 152 -5.57 15.57 -14.56
CA LYS A 152 -6.18 16.38 -15.62
C LYS A 152 -6.78 15.49 -16.71
N GLN A 153 -7.84 15.96 -17.34
CA GLN A 153 -8.44 15.25 -18.46
C GLN A 153 -7.44 15.02 -19.60
N SER A 154 -6.56 15.98 -19.88
CA SER A 154 -5.51 15.81 -20.88
C SER A 154 -4.56 14.65 -20.57
N ALA A 155 -4.24 14.41 -19.28
CA ALA A 155 -3.45 13.26 -18.87
C ALA A 155 -4.21 11.95 -19.10
N LYS A 156 -5.52 11.94 -18.80
CA LYS A 156 -6.39 10.77 -19.04
C LYS A 156 -6.51 10.42 -20.52
N ASP A 157 -6.63 11.43 -21.38
CA ASP A 157 -6.71 11.25 -22.83
C ASP A 157 -5.39 10.68 -23.38
N GLU A 158 -4.25 11.20 -22.92
CA GLU A 158 -2.91 10.69 -23.28
C GLU A 158 -2.68 9.25 -22.77
N LEU A 159 -3.07 8.94 -21.52
CA LEU A 159 -3.01 7.58 -20.97
C LEU A 159 -3.86 6.60 -21.79
N THR A 160 -5.08 7.00 -22.15
CA THR A 160 -5.98 6.17 -22.97
C THR A 160 -5.36 5.85 -24.32
N ALA A 161 -4.72 6.84 -24.97
CA ALA A 161 -4.01 6.60 -26.23
C ALA A 161 -2.85 5.60 -26.08
N VAL A 162 -2.13 5.64 -24.95
CA VAL A 162 -1.10 4.64 -24.64
C VAL A 162 -1.71 3.26 -24.43
N PHE A 163 -2.84 3.14 -23.73
CA PHE A 163 -3.54 1.87 -23.52
C PHE A 163 -3.99 1.28 -24.85
N ASP A 164 -4.57 2.10 -25.73
CA ASP A 164 -5.02 1.65 -27.05
C ASP A 164 -3.85 1.11 -27.88
N GLY A 165 -2.69 1.78 -27.84
CA GLY A 165 -1.47 1.32 -28.51
C GLY A 165 -0.95 -0.02 -27.94
N LEU A 166 -0.87 -0.14 -26.62
CA LEU A 166 -0.47 -1.38 -25.95
C LEU A 166 -1.41 -2.53 -26.33
N TRP A 167 -2.72 -2.29 -26.30
CA TRP A 167 -3.70 -3.31 -26.65
C TRP A 167 -3.72 -3.68 -28.14
N ALA A 168 -3.41 -2.75 -29.04
CA ALA A 168 -3.27 -3.05 -30.45
C ALA A 168 -2.09 -4.00 -30.68
N THR A 169 -0.94 -3.68 -30.11
CA THR A 169 0.30 -4.48 -30.26
C THR A 169 0.18 -5.85 -29.59
N HIS A 170 -0.51 -5.93 -28.44
CA HIS A 170 -0.83 -7.19 -27.77
C HIS A 170 -1.69 -8.11 -28.64
N ALA A 171 -2.72 -7.56 -29.28
CA ALA A 171 -3.56 -8.32 -30.20
C ALA A 171 -2.82 -8.73 -31.48
N GLU A 172 -1.96 -7.86 -32.02
CA GLU A 172 -1.12 -8.15 -33.20
C GLU A 172 -0.12 -9.28 -32.93
N ALA A 173 0.40 -9.37 -31.70
CA ALA A 173 1.24 -10.48 -31.25
C ALA A 173 0.46 -11.80 -31.05
N GLY A 174 -0.87 -11.77 -31.19
CA GLY A 174 -1.73 -12.95 -31.11
C GLY A 174 -2.17 -13.32 -29.69
N TYR A 175 -1.93 -12.44 -28.71
CA TYR A 175 -2.35 -12.65 -27.33
C TYR A 175 -3.84 -12.31 -27.12
N VAL A 176 -4.47 -12.97 -26.15
CA VAL A 176 -5.87 -12.75 -25.81
C VAL A 176 -5.94 -11.80 -24.63
N ARG A 177 -6.80 -10.78 -24.70
CA ARG A 177 -7.02 -9.88 -23.57
C ARG A 177 -7.64 -10.66 -22.39
N PRO A 178 -7.18 -10.42 -21.14
CA PRO A 178 -7.76 -11.04 -19.95
C PRO A 178 -9.21 -10.61 -19.69
#